data_AF-A0A952LE30-F1
#
_entry.id   AF-A0A952LE30-F1
#
_cell.length_a   1.000
_cell.length_b   1.000
_cell.length_c   1.000
_cell.angle_alpha   90.00
_cell.angle_beta   90.00
_cell.angle_gamma   90.00
#
_symmetry.space_group_name_H-M   'P 1'
#
loop_
_entity.id
_entity.type
_entity.pdbx_description
1 polymer ?
#
loop_
_entity_poly.entity_id
_entity_poly.type
_entity_poly.pdbx_seq_one_letter_code
_entity_poly.pdbx_strand_id
1 'polypeptide(L)'
;MKEKHYLEKKTVDGKEFFYLPVGSEDHGRPTYVLWIARRFVKTDEKGYNFIEFPVEGCSITTGKGRGLILRPGDKNLFKIVIPCGYRGRSYIENIICEDEPQVYKFLEFHSPRGSTGVDEGALILTRSPKVKVEWSRTGRLYGDPSHGITVLYLNGQKEELNCVDSEDLELLERELE
;
A
#
# COMPACT_ATOMS: atom_id res chain seq x y z
N MET A 1 -12.95 -6.86 4.53
CA MET A 1 -13.39 -5.54 5.05
C MET A 1 -12.31 -4.55 4.67
N LYS A 2 -12.66 -3.37 4.15
CA LYS A 2 -11.65 -2.38 3.75
C LYS A 2 -10.86 -1.89 4.97
N GLU A 3 -9.56 -1.66 4.77
CA GLU A 3 -8.63 -1.24 5.82
C GLU A 3 -8.76 0.27 6.07
N LYS A 4 -8.97 0.68 7.32
CA LYS A 4 -9.13 2.08 7.72
C LYS A 4 -7.79 2.71 8.09
N HIS A 5 -7.49 3.87 7.53
CA HIS A 5 -6.35 4.70 7.92
C HIS A 5 -6.82 6.06 8.40
N TYR A 6 -6.50 6.40 9.64
CA TYR A 6 -6.85 7.69 10.22
C TYR A 6 -5.99 8.82 9.64
N LEU A 7 -6.62 9.98 9.45
CA LEU A 7 -6.04 11.12 8.75
C LEU A 7 -5.60 12.20 9.73
N GLU A 8 -4.48 12.84 9.38
CA GLU A 8 -4.08 14.10 9.98
C GLU A 8 -4.79 15.27 9.29
N LYS A 9 -4.87 16.41 9.99
CA LYS A 9 -5.53 17.62 9.51
C LYS A 9 -4.60 18.82 9.58
N LYS A 10 -4.69 19.69 8.59
CA LYS A 10 -4.02 20.98 8.57
C LYS A 10 -4.99 22.08 8.16
N THR A 11 -4.97 23.18 8.90
CA THR A 11 -5.82 24.35 8.61
C THR A 11 -4.96 25.46 8.01
N VAL A 12 -5.36 25.96 6.85
CA VAL A 12 -4.71 27.10 6.16
C VAL A 12 -5.82 28.01 5.64
N ASP A 13 -5.75 29.31 5.94
CA ASP A 13 -6.75 30.31 5.54
C ASP A 13 -8.21 29.91 5.88
N GLY A 14 -8.41 29.30 7.04
CA GLY A 14 -9.71 28.81 7.49
C GLY A 14 -10.23 27.56 6.76
N LYS A 15 -9.47 26.99 5.82
CA LYS A 15 -9.80 25.74 5.12
C LYS A 15 -9.06 24.57 5.73
N GLU A 16 -9.78 23.47 5.93
CA GLU A 16 -9.21 22.22 6.44
C GLU A 16 -8.78 21.31 5.28
N PHE A 17 -7.55 20.80 5.38
CA PHE A 17 -6.96 19.83 4.45
C PHE A 17 -6.60 18.56 5.22
N PHE A 18 -6.87 17.41 4.61
CA PHE A 18 -6.61 16.10 5.20
C PHE A 18 -5.42 15.45 4.51
N TYR A 19 -4.59 14.75 5.27
CA TYR A 19 -3.49 13.99 4.71
C TYR A 19 -3.19 12.73 5.51
N LEU A 20 -2.49 11.80 4.86
CA LEU A 20 -1.96 10.58 5.42
C LEU A 20 -0.45 10.56 5.19
N PRO A 21 0.39 10.53 6.25
CA PRO A 21 1.80 10.16 6.10
C PRO A 21 1.90 8.71 5.61
N VAL A 22 2.69 8.48 4.56
CA VAL A 22 2.89 7.14 3.97
C VAL A 22 4.36 6.77 4.06
N GLY A 23 4.62 5.59 4.64
CA GLY A 23 5.96 5.16 5.00
C GLY A 23 6.47 5.80 6.30
N SER A 24 7.56 5.27 6.80
CA SER A 24 8.27 5.71 8.00
C SER A 24 9.75 5.31 7.86
N GLU A 25 10.54 6.14 7.18
CA GLU A 25 11.97 5.91 6.93
C GLU A 25 12.83 6.30 8.14
N ASP A 26 14.07 6.71 7.88
CA ASP A 26 15.03 7.19 8.88
C ASP A 26 14.41 8.25 9.80
N HIS A 27 14.49 8.01 11.10
CA HIS A 27 13.92 8.80 12.18
C HIS A 27 12.39 9.03 12.07
N GLY A 28 11.64 8.08 11.53
CA GLY A 28 10.17 8.13 11.45
C GLY A 28 9.66 9.06 10.35
N ARG A 29 10.54 9.42 9.42
CA ARG A 29 10.26 10.39 8.37
C ARG A 29 9.41 9.74 7.27
N PRO A 30 8.23 10.28 6.91
CA PRO A 30 7.42 9.67 5.86
C PRO A 30 8.08 9.78 4.48
N THR A 31 7.91 8.73 3.67
CA THR A 31 8.31 8.70 2.25
C THR A 31 7.43 9.63 1.43
N TYR A 32 6.11 9.61 1.67
CA TYR A 32 5.15 10.50 1.02
C TYR A 32 4.21 11.14 2.03
N VAL A 33 3.68 12.32 1.67
CA VAL A 33 2.53 12.93 2.32
C VAL A 33 1.38 12.90 1.32
N LEU A 34 0.42 12.00 1.55
CA LEU A 34 -0.74 11.83 0.68
C LEU A 34 -1.86 12.77 1.12
N TRP A 35 -2.02 13.89 0.42
CA TRP A 35 -3.14 14.82 0.59
C TRP A 35 -4.41 14.25 -0.02
N ILE A 36 -5.50 14.28 0.73
CA ILE A 36 -6.74 13.57 0.39
C ILE A 36 -7.85 14.58 0.11
N ALA A 37 -8.41 14.53 -1.10
CA ALA A 37 -9.61 15.29 -1.43
C ALA A 37 -10.77 14.92 -0.50
N ARG A 38 -11.50 15.92 0.00
CA ARG A 38 -12.57 15.77 1.00
C ARG A 38 -13.60 14.68 0.68
N ARG A 39 -13.87 14.43 -0.61
CA ARG A 39 -14.80 13.38 -1.06
C ARG A 39 -14.42 11.95 -0.61
N PHE A 40 -13.13 11.68 -0.41
CA PHE A 40 -12.65 10.37 0.05
C PHE A 40 -12.53 10.27 1.58
N VAL A 41 -12.71 11.39 2.29
CA VAL A 41 -12.62 11.43 3.74
C VAL A 41 -13.94 10.96 4.34
N LYS A 42 -13.87 9.96 5.20
CA LYS A 42 -14.97 9.46 6.02
C LYS A 42 -14.75 9.88 7.47
N THR A 43 -15.83 9.89 8.25
CA THR A 43 -15.79 10.23 9.68
C THR A 43 -16.42 9.09 10.46
N ASP A 44 -15.77 8.64 11.53
CA ASP A 44 -16.32 7.59 12.38
C ASP A 44 -17.29 8.17 13.42
N GLU A 45 -17.93 7.29 14.21
CA GLU A 45 -18.90 7.67 15.24
C GLU A 45 -18.30 8.58 16.33
N LYS A 46 -16.97 8.58 16.47
CA LYS A 46 -16.24 9.41 17.45
C LYS A 46 -15.72 10.71 16.85
N GLY A 47 -16.01 10.98 15.57
CA GLY A 47 -15.59 12.20 14.87
C GLY A 47 -14.17 12.15 14.29
N TYR A 48 -13.50 11.00 14.31
CA TYR A 48 -12.17 10.86 13.69
C TYR A 48 -12.29 10.67 12.18
N ASN A 49 -11.45 11.39 11.44
CA ASN A 49 -11.43 11.33 9.99
C ASN A 49 -10.52 10.19 9.51
N PHE A 50 -10.99 9.40 8.56
CA PHE A 50 -10.26 8.26 8.01
C PHE A 50 -10.49 8.11 6.50
N ILE A 51 -9.62 7.34 5.84
CA ILE A 51 -9.81 6.83 4.49
C ILE A 51 -9.80 5.31 4.52
N GLU A 52 -10.46 4.67 3.54
CA GLU A 52 -10.47 3.23 3.37
C GLU A 52 -9.75 2.82 2.10
N PHE A 53 -8.83 1.85 2.20
CA PHE A 53 -8.23 1.20 1.04
C PHE A 53 -8.90 -0.14 0.73
N PRO A 54 -9.05 -0.51 -0.56
CA PRO A 54 -8.72 0.29 -1.75
C PRO A 54 -9.68 1.48 -1.97
N VAL A 55 -9.15 2.56 -2.55
CA VAL A 55 -9.92 3.76 -2.93
C VAL A 55 -10.32 3.67 -4.39
N GLU A 56 -11.61 3.78 -4.67
CA GLU A 56 -12.18 3.71 -6.03
C GLU A 56 -12.37 5.10 -6.65
N GLY A 57 -12.30 5.17 -7.98
CA GLY A 57 -12.63 6.39 -8.74
C GLY A 57 -11.73 7.58 -8.41
N CYS A 58 -10.43 7.33 -8.35
CA CYS A 58 -9.41 8.29 -7.94
C CYS A 58 -8.28 8.43 -8.98
N SER A 59 -7.43 9.42 -8.76
CA SER A 59 -6.16 9.63 -9.44
C SER A 59 -5.17 10.28 -8.47
N ILE A 60 -3.87 10.13 -8.75
CA ILE A 60 -2.80 10.78 -8.00
C ILE A 60 -2.14 11.83 -8.88
N THR A 61 -1.91 13.00 -8.32
CA THR A 61 -1.01 14.02 -8.88
C THR A 61 0.18 14.21 -7.95
N THR A 62 1.39 14.15 -8.51
CA THR A 62 2.61 14.46 -7.76
C THR A 62 2.72 15.96 -7.51
N GLY A 63 2.80 16.34 -6.24
CA GLY A 63 3.06 17.70 -5.79
C GLY A 63 4.55 18.02 -5.69
N LYS A 64 4.91 19.13 -5.03
CA LYS A 64 6.31 19.44 -4.73
C LYS A 64 6.85 18.54 -3.61
N GLY A 65 8.12 18.16 -3.71
CA GLY A 65 8.79 17.34 -2.71
C GLY A 65 8.16 15.95 -2.60
N ARG A 66 7.65 15.62 -1.40
CA ARG A 66 7.04 14.31 -1.10
C ARG A 66 5.51 14.31 -1.18
N GLY A 67 4.92 15.40 -1.66
CA GLY A 67 3.48 15.53 -1.74
C GLY A 67 2.89 14.64 -2.83
N LEU A 68 1.91 13.82 -2.49
CA LEU A 68 0.99 13.18 -3.42
C LEU A 68 -0.40 13.73 -3.17
N ILE A 69 -1.19 13.98 -4.22
CA ILE A 69 -2.55 14.51 -4.10
C ILE A 69 -3.53 13.49 -4.66
N LEU A 70 -4.31 12.87 -3.78
CA LEU A 70 -5.41 11.97 -4.11
C LEU A 70 -6.66 12.77 -4.45
N ARG A 71 -7.09 12.70 -5.71
CA ARG A 71 -8.25 13.43 -6.23
C ARG A 71 -9.19 12.51 -7.03
N PRO A 72 -10.43 12.91 -7.31
CA PRO A 72 -11.33 12.14 -8.17
C PRO A 72 -10.68 11.81 -9.53
N GLY A 73 -10.98 10.62 -10.06
CA GLY A 73 -10.43 10.11 -11.32
C GLY A 73 -11.14 8.83 -11.74
N ASP A 74 -10.46 8.04 -12.57
CA ASP A 74 -10.98 6.83 -13.21
C ASP A 74 -10.20 5.56 -12.81
N LYS A 75 -9.30 5.65 -11.82
CA LYS A 75 -8.47 4.54 -11.34
C LYS A 75 -8.80 4.15 -9.90
N ASN A 76 -8.27 3.01 -9.49
CA ASN A 76 -8.34 2.46 -8.16
C ASN A 76 -6.96 2.55 -7.50
N LEU A 77 -6.92 2.95 -6.24
CA LEU A 77 -5.70 3.03 -5.45
C LEU A 77 -5.69 1.92 -4.39
N PHE A 78 -4.75 1.00 -4.54
CA PHE A 78 -4.45 -0.04 -3.55
C PHE A 78 -3.27 0.41 -2.68
N LYS A 79 -3.26 -0.02 -1.42
CA LYS A 79 -2.12 0.11 -0.51
C LYS A 79 -1.76 -1.28 0.00
N ILE A 80 -0.47 -1.61 -0.04
CA ILE A 80 0.07 -2.84 0.54
C ILE A 80 1.37 -2.52 1.28
N VAL A 81 1.64 -3.29 2.34
CA VAL A 81 2.91 -3.32 3.06
C VAL A 81 3.25 -4.78 3.25
N ILE A 82 4.44 -5.19 2.82
CA ILE A 82 4.95 -6.55 3.01
C ILE A 82 5.82 -6.54 4.27
N PRO A 83 5.42 -7.23 5.35
CA PRO A 83 6.22 -7.25 6.56
C PRO A 83 7.49 -8.10 6.38
N CYS A 84 8.63 -7.59 6.82
CA CYS A 84 9.89 -8.32 6.86
C CYS A 84 10.03 -9.21 8.11
N GLY A 85 11.01 -10.12 8.09
CA GLY A 85 11.43 -10.83 9.30
C GLY A 85 12.30 -9.96 10.22
N TYR A 86 12.50 -10.39 11.46
CA TYR A 86 13.32 -9.63 12.41
C TYR A 86 14.75 -9.43 11.90
N ARG A 87 15.22 -8.17 11.91
CA ARG A 87 16.49 -7.70 11.30
C ARG A 87 16.62 -8.06 9.83
N GLY A 88 15.50 -8.04 9.12
CA GLY A 88 15.41 -8.31 7.69
C GLY A 88 14.91 -7.13 6.90
N ARG A 89 14.61 -7.42 5.64
CA ARG A 89 13.98 -6.51 4.69
C ARG A 89 13.02 -7.29 3.79
N SER A 90 11.92 -6.66 3.40
CA SER A 90 11.03 -7.16 2.37
C SER A 90 11.17 -6.37 1.08
N TYR A 91 10.72 -6.98 -0.01
CA TYR A 91 10.81 -6.47 -1.36
C TYR A 91 9.52 -6.80 -2.10
N ILE A 92 8.99 -5.83 -2.83
CA ILE A 92 7.96 -6.00 -3.83
C ILE A 92 8.67 -6.19 -5.17
N GLU A 93 8.66 -7.42 -5.66
CA GLU A 93 9.40 -7.83 -6.86
C GLU A 93 8.63 -7.42 -8.11
N ASN A 94 7.38 -7.87 -8.22
CA ASN A 94 6.51 -7.58 -9.35
C ASN A 94 5.10 -7.16 -8.90
N ILE A 95 4.45 -6.37 -9.76
CA ILE A 95 3.06 -5.95 -9.61
C ILE A 95 2.36 -6.29 -10.92
N ILE A 96 1.37 -7.18 -10.85
CA ILE A 96 0.67 -7.73 -12.01
C ILE A 96 -0.80 -7.28 -11.93
N CYS A 97 -1.24 -6.60 -12.99
CA CYS A 97 -2.62 -6.16 -13.19
C CYS A 97 -2.92 -6.03 -14.70
N GLU A 98 -4.19 -5.80 -15.04
CA GLU A 98 -4.66 -5.77 -16.43
C GLU A 98 -4.12 -4.58 -17.24
N ASP A 99 -3.78 -3.47 -16.58
CA ASP A 99 -3.18 -2.27 -17.17
C ASP A 99 -1.82 -1.95 -16.54
N GLU A 100 -1.07 -1.02 -17.14
CA GLU A 100 0.18 -0.54 -16.57
C GLU A 100 -0.08 0.35 -15.33
N PRO A 101 0.31 -0.10 -14.11
CA PRO A 101 0.00 0.63 -12.89
C PRO A 101 1.00 1.77 -12.66
N GLN A 102 0.56 2.84 -12.00
CA GLN A 102 1.48 3.79 -11.37
C GLN A 102 1.77 3.33 -9.95
N VAL A 103 3.05 3.14 -9.64
CA VAL A 103 3.49 2.56 -8.37
C VAL A 103 4.32 3.58 -7.59
N TYR A 104 3.96 3.81 -6.34
CA TYR A 104 4.70 4.66 -5.41
C TYR A 104 5.18 3.80 -4.24
N LYS A 105 6.42 3.29 -4.34
CA LYS A 105 7.05 2.47 -3.30
C LYS A 105 7.44 3.31 -2.09
N PHE A 106 7.28 2.76 -0.90
CA PHE A 106 7.67 3.39 0.36
C PHE A 106 8.23 2.35 1.33
N LEU A 107 8.92 2.81 2.37
CA LEU A 107 9.51 1.93 3.38
C LEU A 107 8.90 2.21 4.76
N GLU A 108 8.77 1.17 5.58
CA GLU A 108 8.41 1.28 7.00
C GLU A 108 9.50 0.66 7.87
N PHE A 109 10.27 1.51 8.56
CA PHE A 109 11.39 1.11 9.41
C PHE A 109 10.84 0.75 10.80
N HIS A 110 11.24 -0.42 11.31
CA HIS A 110 10.84 -0.89 12.64
C HIS A 110 11.71 -0.29 13.78
N SER A 111 12.73 0.48 13.44
CA SER A 111 13.54 1.27 14.37
C SER A 111 13.96 2.58 13.71
N PRO A 112 14.47 3.57 14.47
CA PRO A 112 14.85 4.87 13.89
C PRO A 112 15.80 4.77 12.69
N ARG A 113 16.62 3.71 12.60
CA ARG A 113 17.55 3.50 11.48
C ARG A 113 17.26 2.22 10.66
N GLY A 114 16.09 1.59 10.87
CA GLY A 114 15.70 0.35 10.17
C GLY A 114 16.47 -0.90 10.58
N SER A 115 17.27 -0.84 11.64
CA SER A 115 18.14 -1.95 12.06
C SER A 115 17.39 -3.19 12.55
N THR A 116 16.14 -3.06 12.98
CA THR A 116 15.31 -4.17 13.46
C THR A 116 14.42 -4.77 12.37
N GLY A 117 14.35 -4.14 11.20
CA GLY A 117 13.44 -4.51 10.13
C GLY A 117 13.12 -3.31 9.24
N VAL A 118 13.00 -3.56 7.95
CA VAL A 118 12.53 -2.60 6.95
C VAL A 118 11.49 -3.27 6.08
N ASP A 119 10.23 -2.85 6.22
CA ASP A 119 9.17 -3.29 5.34
C ASP A 119 9.17 -2.45 4.07
N GLU A 120 8.89 -3.07 2.93
CA GLU A 120 8.54 -2.38 1.68
C GLU A 120 7.03 -2.40 1.47
N GLY A 121 6.48 -1.23 1.17
CA GLY A 121 5.09 -1.05 0.80
C GLY A 121 4.96 -0.31 -0.53
N ALA A 122 3.76 -0.34 -1.08
CA ALA A 122 3.44 0.37 -2.31
C ALA A 122 2.03 0.93 -2.28
N LEU A 123 1.89 2.13 -2.85
CA LEU A 123 0.61 2.63 -3.36
C LEU A 123 0.54 2.31 -4.84
N ILE A 124 -0.50 1.59 -5.27
CA ILE A 124 -0.64 1.06 -6.62
C ILE A 124 -1.91 1.64 -7.24
N LEU A 125 -1.75 2.47 -8.27
CA LEU A 125 -2.84 3.15 -8.98
C LEU A 125 -3.07 2.54 -10.36
N THR A 126 -4.20 1.88 -10.54
CA THR A 126 -4.51 1.00 -11.69
C THR A 126 -6.01 1.07 -12.02
N ARG A 127 -6.42 0.78 -13.25
CA ARG A 127 -7.86 0.60 -13.56
C ARG A 127 -8.38 -0.78 -13.19
N SER A 128 -7.48 -1.74 -12.99
CA SER A 128 -7.80 -3.12 -12.65
C SER A 128 -8.62 -3.22 -11.35
N PRO A 129 -9.59 -4.15 -11.27
CA PRO A 129 -10.35 -4.44 -10.05
C PRO A 129 -9.55 -5.29 -9.05
N LYS A 130 -8.41 -5.84 -9.46
CA LYS A 130 -7.50 -6.62 -8.60
C LYS A 130 -6.04 -6.41 -8.96
N VAL A 131 -5.15 -6.62 -8.01
CA VAL A 131 -3.68 -6.54 -8.22
C VAL A 131 -3.03 -7.75 -7.57
N LYS A 132 -2.21 -8.49 -8.31
CA LYS A 132 -1.30 -9.49 -7.73
C LYS A 132 0.04 -8.81 -7.45
N VAL A 133 0.59 -9.01 -6.26
CA VAL A 133 1.87 -8.45 -5.82
C VAL A 133 2.77 -9.61 -5.43
N GLU A 134 3.83 -9.82 -6.19
CA GLU A 134 4.89 -10.75 -5.86
C GLU A 134 5.88 -10.10 -4.90
N TRP A 135 6.26 -10.83 -3.88
CA TRP A 135 7.14 -10.31 -2.86
C TRP A 135 8.10 -11.36 -2.32
N SER A 136 9.22 -10.87 -1.81
CA SER A 136 10.20 -11.63 -1.07
C SER A 136 10.51 -10.92 0.25
N ARG A 137 10.99 -11.67 1.25
CA ARG A 137 11.44 -11.12 2.53
C ARG A 137 12.53 -11.95 3.18
N THR A 138 13.33 -11.25 3.95
CA THR A 138 14.52 -11.76 4.63
C THR A 138 14.43 -11.52 6.14
N GLY A 139 15.48 -11.93 6.88
CA GLY A 139 15.56 -11.80 8.33
C GLY A 139 15.17 -13.10 9.05
N ARG A 140 14.90 -13.00 10.35
CA ARG A 140 14.38 -14.15 11.12
C ARG A 140 12.87 -14.21 10.96
N LEU A 141 12.42 -15.18 10.18
CA LEU A 141 11.01 -15.38 9.83
C LEU A 141 10.25 -16.26 10.82
N TYR A 142 10.95 -17.02 11.68
CA TYR A 142 10.32 -17.86 12.70
C TYR A 142 9.24 -18.81 12.16
N GLY A 143 9.40 -19.31 10.93
CA GLY A 143 8.44 -20.18 10.25
C GLY A 143 7.57 -19.46 9.21
N ASP A 144 7.61 -18.12 9.18
CA ASP A 144 6.93 -17.36 8.14
C ASP A 144 7.55 -17.58 6.75
N PRO A 145 6.75 -17.56 5.67
CA PRO A 145 7.22 -17.77 4.30
C PRO A 145 8.17 -16.67 3.86
N SER A 146 9.23 -17.00 3.13
CA SER A 146 10.23 -16.04 2.63
C SER A 146 9.83 -15.33 1.35
N HIS A 147 8.80 -15.83 0.65
CA HIS A 147 8.28 -15.26 -0.59
C HIS A 147 6.83 -15.70 -0.79
N GLY A 148 6.14 -15.00 -1.68
CA GLY A 148 4.78 -15.35 -2.06
C GLY A 148 4.13 -14.29 -2.95
N ILE A 149 2.85 -14.49 -3.19
CA ILE A 149 1.99 -13.58 -3.94
C ILE A 149 0.85 -13.13 -3.04
N THR A 150 0.62 -11.83 -2.97
CA THR A 150 -0.57 -11.25 -2.36
C THR A 150 -1.50 -10.71 -3.43
N VAL A 151 -2.75 -11.17 -3.45
CA VAL A 151 -3.80 -10.66 -4.34
C VAL A 151 -4.69 -9.68 -3.57
N LEU A 152 -4.78 -8.45 -4.05
CA LEU A 152 -5.62 -7.39 -3.51
C LEU A 152 -6.85 -7.21 -4.39
N TYR A 153 -8.04 -7.25 -3.79
CA TYR A 153 -9.31 -7.06 -4.50
C TYR A 153 -9.96 -5.72 -4.14
N LEU A 154 -10.70 -5.13 -5.08
CA LEU A 154 -11.33 -3.81 -4.91
C LEU A 154 -12.29 -3.72 -3.72
N ASN A 155 -12.93 -4.85 -3.39
CA ASN A 155 -13.82 -4.99 -2.23
C ASN A 155 -13.07 -4.99 -0.88
N GLY A 156 -11.73 -4.92 -0.89
CA GLY A 156 -10.86 -4.94 0.29
C GLY A 156 -10.54 -6.33 0.81
N GLN A 157 -10.85 -7.40 0.07
CA GLN A 157 -10.31 -8.72 0.36
C GLN A 157 -8.83 -8.79 -0.03
N LYS A 158 -8.08 -9.59 0.72
CA LYS A 158 -6.67 -9.90 0.47
C LYS A 158 -6.52 -11.42 0.54
N GLU A 159 -5.84 -12.00 -0.43
CA GLU A 159 -5.48 -13.44 -0.46
C GLU A 159 -3.97 -13.57 -0.55
N GLU A 160 -3.40 -14.50 0.21
CA GLU A 160 -1.97 -14.74 0.24
C GLU A 160 -1.68 -16.17 -0.21
N LEU A 161 -0.83 -16.29 -1.23
CA LEU A 161 -0.30 -17.53 -1.77
C LEU A 161 1.16 -17.59 -1.35
N ASN A 162 1.43 -18.36 -0.31
CA ASN A 162 2.75 -18.45 0.32
C ASN A 162 3.60 -19.53 -0.36
N CYS A 163 4.89 -19.26 -0.52
CA CYS A 163 5.85 -20.18 -1.14
C CYS A 163 5.47 -20.56 -2.60
N VAL A 164 4.82 -19.63 -3.30
CA VAL A 164 4.41 -19.75 -4.70
C VAL A 164 4.93 -18.52 -5.41
N ASP A 165 5.58 -18.71 -6.55
CA ASP A 165 5.95 -17.63 -7.47
C ASP A 165 5.04 -17.61 -8.72
N SER A 166 5.34 -16.73 -9.68
CA SER A 166 4.56 -16.62 -10.91
C SER A 166 4.59 -17.92 -11.72
N GLU A 167 5.74 -18.60 -11.78
CA GLU A 167 5.91 -19.82 -12.57
C GLU A 167 5.07 -20.96 -11.99
N ASP A 168 5.11 -21.12 -10.67
CA ASP A 168 4.29 -22.08 -9.94
C ASP A 168 2.80 -21.80 -10.13
N LEU A 169 2.40 -20.52 -10.10
CA LEU A 169 1.00 -20.13 -10.27
C LEU A 169 0.49 -20.43 -11.69
N GLU A 170 1.27 -20.11 -12.72
CA GLU A 170 0.94 -20.43 -14.10
C GLU A 170 0.81 -21.94 -14.32
N LEU A 171 1.67 -22.74 -13.68
CA LEU A 171 1.59 -24.20 -13.75
C LEU A 171 0.30 -24.73 -13.08
N LEU A 172 -0.06 -24.19 -11.92
CA LEU A 172 -1.31 -24.55 -11.22
C LEU A 172 -2.57 -24.14 -12.00
N GLU A 173 -2.55 -22.96 -12.64
CA GLU A 173 -3.68 -22.49 -13.47
C GLU A 173 -3.91 -23.43 -14.66
N ARG A 174 -2.87 -24.05 -15.23
CA ARG A 174 -2.97 -25.00 -16.35
C ARG A 174 -3.53 -26.38 -15.97
N GLU A 175 -3.36 -26.83 -14.73
CA GLU A 175 -3.89 -28.14 -14.26
C GLU A 175 -5.38 -28.07 -13.90
N LEU A 176 -5.98 -26.87 -13.90
CA LEU A 176 -7.40 -26.65 -13.64
C LEU A 176 -8.26 -26.63 -14.92
N GLU A 177 -7.62 -26.61 -16.10
CA GLU A 177 -8.26 -26.71 -17.43
C GLU A 177 -8.51 -28.17 -17.85
#